data_AF-A0A3M2SNB7-F1
#
_entry.id   AF-A0A3M2SNB7-F1
#
_cell.length_a   1.000
_cell.length_b   1.000
_cell.length_c   1.000
_cell.angle_alpha   90.00
_cell.angle_beta   90.00
_cell.angle_gamma   90.00
#
_symmetry.space_group_name_H-M   'P 1'
#
loop_
_entity.id
_entity.type
_entity.pdbx_description
1 polymer ?
#
loop_
_entity_poly.entity_id
_entity_poly.type
_entity_poly.pdbx_seq_one_letter_code
_entity_poly.pdbx_strand_id
1 'polypeptide(L)'
;MYNVAITELRNAWRIKHPRDVYQHMKPLLTTMTREKDTMRTRLIKPDEKVESLWDTIMDERSEFRLYDIKGHSIKCRTGEQLDRSPYMFYNDVNVLEDQILFPDELVSDKKNVPFREIRNGVSRIEDGILPSTIRQLEKGMEAFTEGKDPMKALKAVKDRDDNSIWAIPKVWETGLKQARKETLSDAQRSLLKRTGLSTPQKTMSLDKRLNTSDPMEIMERDRSFGFKDSFHAGDLEPGSNEHWDEVQERIDAMLATPHAGPTDWVWFLAEILEWLELRADYKDYTHDPAFPWPHGFIIQDLVRAFALVAMFFPDAEASSLVTQFIKSKQCDKFRSTLLFDPKERSKTLPDRRSRTSYKFRDAAFWTEWNEFLKTKSYFADVYPFDWSLAVRPIVAKLYVAGVISPAYIQNDSEVVLGMATAKKEPHRPHKLDFFINYEDRYGNFPMNFPPSFVHPSKWPQVMPAAESFAEKNPGARFALIRLWSAPHFYPLMVGPFNRQNTSFLDSAGRSWEWKFVPKDMPGSEYSAHHTTEKRLKLLQKQFEGHVMSRAGLILVMGKDADELLRYSTAVTFAIQTKPWLRDIDLWKSFINVDLEFLQGLDPYWLD
;
A
#
# COMPACT_ATOMS: atom_id res chain seq x y z
N MET A 1 -9.21 32.26 -3.51
CA MET A 1 -8.21 32.01 -4.58
C MET A 1 -6.96 32.88 -4.42
N TYR A 2 -7.05 34.22 -4.38
CA TYR A 2 -5.89 35.12 -4.24
C TYR A 2 -4.95 34.80 -3.05
N ASN A 3 -5.51 34.63 -1.85
CA ASN A 3 -4.71 34.32 -0.65
C ASN A 3 -3.99 32.96 -0.74
N VAL A 4 -4.62 31.96 -1.37
CA VAL A 4 -4.01 30.64 -1.58
C VAL A 4 -2.80 30.76 -2.50
N ALA A 5 -2.95 31.48 -3.63
CA ALA A 5 -1.85 31.69 -4.57
C ALA A 5 -0.64 32.40 -3.91
N ILE A 6 -0.89 33.41 -3.06
CA ILE A 6 0.20 34.10 -2.34
C ILE A 6 0.89 33.18 -1.33
N THR A 7 0.14 32.33 -0.63
CA THR A 7 0.72 31.34 0.29
C THR A 7 1.56 30.32 -0.46
N GLU A 8 1.07 29.76 -1.57
CA GLU A 8 1.84 28.80 -2.37
C GLU A 8 3.10 29.43 -2.98
N LEU A 9 3.03 30.68 -3.45
CA LEU A 9 4.22 31.40 -3.93
C LEU A 9 5.25 31.62 -2.83
N ARG A 10 4.83 31.96 -1.60
CA ARG A 10 5.75 32.05 -0.45
C ARG A 10 6.39 30.71 -0.12
N ASN A 11 5.62 29.63 -0.15
CA ASN A 11 6.11 28.28 0.11
C ASN A 11 7.12 27.84 -0.95
N ALA A 12 6.81 28.05 -2.23
CA ALA A 12 7.70 27.74 -3.34
C ALA A 12 9.04 28.50 -3.25
N TRP A 13 9.02 29.72 -2.72
CA TRP A 13 10.22 30.54 -2.48
C TRP A 13 10.86 30.28 -1.11
N ARG A 14 10.31 29.35 -0.33
CA ARG A 14 10.76 28.95 1.01
C ARG A 14 10.96 30.15 1.95
N ILE A 15 10.07 31.15 1.85
CA ILE A 15 10.11 32.38 2.65
C ILE A 15 9.71 32.04 4.09
N LYS A 16 10.66 32.04 5.02
CA LYS A 16 10.47 31.71 6.44
C LYS A 16 10.15 32.93 7.30
N HIS A 17 10.56 34.11 6.84
CA HIS A 17 10.39 35.38 7.53
C HIS A 17 10.12 36.51 6.52
N PRO A 18 9.41 37.62 6.88
CA PRO A 18 9.18 38.75 5.97
C PRO A 18 10.44 39.29 5.25
N ARG A 19 11.60 39.24 5.92
CA ARG A 19 12.90 39.64 5.34
C ARG A 19 13.27 38.79 4.12
N ASP A 20 12.89 37.51 4.10
CA ASP A 20 13.28 36.58 3.05
C ASP A 20 12.69 36.95 1.69
N VAL A 21 11.56 37.68 1.68
CA VAL A 21 10.94 38.23 0.46
C VAL A 21 11.94 39.03 -0.37
N TYR A 22 12.91 39.70 0.27
CA TYR A 22 13.88 40.56 -0.42
C TYR A 22 15.16 39.83 -0.85
N GLN A 23 15.36 38.55 -0.50
CA GLN A 23 16.62 37.84 -0.78
C GLN A 23 16.99 37.85 -2.27
N HIS A 24 16.02 37.64 -3.15
CA HIS A 24 16.21 37.70 -4.60
C HIS A 24 16.65 39.09 -5.10
N MET A 25 16.35 40.16 -4.35
CA MET A 25 16.72 41.53 -4.66
C MET A 25 18.07 41.94 -4.07
N LYS A 26 18.76 41.08 -3.33
CA LYS A 26 20.06 41.39 -2.70
C LYS A 26 21.06 42.05 -3.66
N PRO A 27 21.28 41.56 -4.90
CA PRO A 27 22.23 42.19 -5.82
C PRO A 27 21.87 43.63 -6.17
N LEU A 28 20.59 43.98 -6.16
CA LEU A 28 20.12 45.35 -6.41
C LEU A 28 20.22 46.20 -5.14
N LEU A 29 19.66 45.72 -4.03
CA LEU A 29 19.51 46.48 -2.78
C LEU A 29 20.86 46.81 -2.11
N THR A 30 21.89 46.01 -2.35
CA THR A 30 23.26 46.26 -1.88
C THR A 30 23.96 47.40 -2.64
N THR A 31 23.47 47.79 -3.81
CA THR A 31 24.03 48.89 -4.63
C THR A 31 23.35 50.23 -4.39
N MET A 32 22.30 50.26 -3.56
CA MET A 32 21.43 51.42 -3.36
C MET A 32 21.49 51.88 -1.91
N THR A 33 21.42 53.18 -1.68
CA THR A 33 21.29 53.79 -0.34
C THR A 33 20.14 54.80 -0.34
N ARG A 34 19.62 55.15 0.85
CA ARG A 34 18.62 56.21 1.04
C ARG A 34 19.22 57.35 1.85
N GLU A 35 19.22 58.54 1.28
CA GLU A 35 19.69 59.74 1.96
C GLU A 35 18.76 60.11 3.12
N LYS A 36 19.33 60.41 4.30
CA LYS A 36 18.56 60.69 5.51
C LYS A 36 17.75 61.98 5.44
N ASP A 37 18.29 63.02 4.80
CA ASP A 37 17.66 64.34 4.76
C ASP A 37 16.58 64.45 3.68
N THR A 38 16.81 63.84 2.53
CA THR A 38 15.93 63.96 1.34
C THR A 38 15.00 62.77 1.17
N MET A 39 15.26 61.66 1.89
CA MET A 39 14.63 60.35 1.70
C MET A 39 14.78 59.79 0.27
N ARG A 40 15.64 60.38 -0.56
CA ARG A 40 15.85 59.97 -1.95
C ARG A 40 16.72 58.72 -1.99
N THR A 41 16.28 57.75 -2.78
CA THR A 41 17.07 56.55 -3.08
C THR A 41 18.03 56.83 -4.24
N ARG A 42 19.29 56.44 -4.11
CA ARG A 42 20.30 56.54 -5.18
C ARG A 42 21.29 55.37 -5.14
N LEU A 43 22.10 55.25 -6.19
CA LEU A 43 23.23 54.33 -6.22
C LEU A 43 24.34 54.77 -5.27
N ILE A 44 25.00 53.79 -4.66
CA ILE A 44 26.22 53.97 -3.88
C ILE A 44 27.37 54.22 -4.88
N LYS A 45 28.15 55.28 -4.65
CA LYS A 45 29.30 55.59 -5.49
C LYS A 45 30.48 54.65 -5.18
N PRO A 46 31.42 54.42 -6.11
CA PRO A 46 32.66 53.70 -5.81
C PRO A 46 33.34 54.28 -4.57
N ASP A 47 33.79 53.39 -3.67
CA ASP A 47 34.47 53.70 -2.40
C ASP A 47 33.65 54.47 -1.35
N GLU A 48 32.37 54.72 -1.61
CA GLU A 48 31.47 55.38 -0.67
C GLU A 48 31.04 54.41 0.46
N LYS A 49 31.38 54.75 1.71
CA LYS A 49 30.99 53.99 2.90
C LYS A 49 29.68 54.50 3.47
N VAL A 50 28.57 53.95 2.99
CA VAL A 50 27.21 54.26 3.45
C VAL A 50 26.43 52.97 3.67
N GLU A 51 25.43 53.02 4.55
CA GLU A 51 24.49 51.91 4.77
C GLU A 51 23.66 51.69 3.50
N SER A 52 23.62 50.45 3.01
CA SER A 52 22.81 50.10 1.84
C SER A 52 21.34 49.86 2.25
N LEU A 53 20.43 49.89 1.28
CA LEU A 53 19.04 49.51 1.51
C LEU A 53 18.93 48.06 2.01
N TRP A 54 19.83 47.18 1.54
CA TRP A 54 19.90 45.80 2.01
C TRP A 54 20.21 45.75 3.51
N ASP A 55 21.23 46.50 3.96
CA ASP A 55 21.62 46.54 5.37
C ASP A 55 20.47 47.05 6.24
N THR A 56 19.77 48.11 5.81
CA THR A 56 18.61 48.64 6.53
C THR A 56 17.46 47.63 6.61
N ILE A 57 17.11 46.95 5.51
CA ILE A 57 15.99 45.99 5.47
C ILE A 57 16.29 44.75 6.34
N MET A 58 17.55 44.32 6.36
CA MET A 58 17.99 43.13 7.08
C MET A 58 18.34 43.40 8.55
N ASP A 59 18.45 44.66 8.95
CA ASP A 59 18.68 45.06 10.34
C ASP A 59 17.57 44.50 11.26
N GLU A 60 17.98 43.94 12.40
CA GLU A 60 17.05 43.37 13.38
C GLU A 60 16.10 44.41 13.97
N ARG A 61 16.50 45.69 14.00
CA ARG A 61 15.71 46.83 14.45
C ARG A 61 14.60 47.21 13.47
N SER A 62 14.69 46.76 12.21
CA SER A 62 13.65 47.02 11.21
C SER A 62 12.43 46.15 11.48
N GLU A 63 11.29 46.79 11.73
CA GLU A 63 10.01 46.14 12.01
C GLU A 63 9.19 45.96 10.74
N PHE A 64 8.68 44.74 10.55
CA PHE A 64 7.70 44.44 9.50
C PHE A 64 6.29 44.51 10.07
N ARG A 65 5.40 45.20 9.37
CA ARG A 65 4.01 45.36 9.76
C ARG A 65 3.07 44.89 8.66
N LEU A 66 2.13 44.02 9.01
CA LEU A 66 1.06 43.60 8.10
C LEU A 66 -0.22 44.36 8.45
N TYR A 67 -0.80 45.02 7.46
CA TYR A 67 -2.05 45.75 7.62
C TYR A 67 -3.19 44.97 6.96
N ASP A 68 -4.21 44.61 7.73
CA ASP A 68 -5.47 44.04 7.25
C ASP A 68 -6.52 45.15 7.24
N ILE A 69 -7.04 45.46 6.06
CA ILE A 69 -8.02 46.53 5.84
C ILE A 69 -9.37 45.87 5.52
N LYS A 70 -10.32 45.95 6.46
CA LYS A 70 -11.70 45.50 6.27
C LYS A 70 -12.66 46.66 6.44
N GLY A 71 -13.16 47.18 5.31
CA GLY A 71 -13.97 48.39 5.29
C GLY A 71 -13.21 49.57 5.89
N HIS A 72 -13.76 50.18 6.95
CA HIS A 72 -13.14 51.30 7.67
C HIS A 72 -12.23 50.86 8.83
N SER A 73 -12.04 49.54 9.03
CA SER A 73 -11.18 49.01 10.09
C SER A 73 -9.81 48.63 9.54
N ILE A 74 -8.76 49.14 10.18
CA ILE A 74 -7.36 48.78 9.90
C ILE A 74 -6.85 48.01 11.12
N LYS A 75 -6.46 46.75 10.93
CA LYS A 75 -5.74 45.97 11.93
C LYS A 75 -4.28 45.88 11.52
N CYS A 76 -3.38 46.29 12.41
CA CYS A 76 -1.94 46.15 12.22
C CYS A 76 -1.45 44.95 13.02
N ARG A 77 -0.66 44.08 12.39
CA ARG A 77 0.11 43.02 13.07
C ARG A 77 1.59 43.35 13.02
N THR A 78 2.27 43.30 14.17
CA THR A 78 3.72 43.49 14.30
C THR A 78 4.48 42.25 13.85
N GLY A 79 5.80 42.36 13.60
CA GLY A 79 6.66 41.22 13.27
C GLY A 79 6.52 40.07 14.27
N GLU A 80 6.59 40.38 15.58
CA GLU A 80 6.42 39.40 16.65
C GLU A 80 5.04 38.70 16.61
N GLN A 81 3.99 39.40 16.20
CA GLN A 81 2.65 38.80 16.03
C GLN A 81 2.55 37.94 14.77
N LEU A 82 3.34 38.23 13.74
CA LEU A 82 3.45 37.41 12.52
C LEU A 82 4.24 36.13 12.82
N ASP A 83 5.30 36.21 13.62
CA ASP A 83 6.11 35.07 14.06
C ASP A 83 5.32 34.07 14.91
N ARG A 84 4.28 34.53 15.61
CA ARG A 84 3.35 33.67 16.37
C ARG A 84 2.37 32.88 15.48
N SER A 85 2.31 33.15 14.17
CA SER A 85 1.45 32.41 13.24
C SER A 85 2.24 31.27 12.59
N PRO A 86 2.05 30.01 13.01
CA PRO A 86 2.89 28.90 12.56
C PRO A 86 2.80 28.63 11.06
N TYR A 87 1.70 29.03 10.40
CA TYR A 87 1.43 28.72 8.98
C TYR A 87 1.51 29.93 8.05
N MET A 88 1.87 31.11 8.56
CA MET A 88 1.97 32.29 7.70
C MET A 88 3.16 32.20 6.74
N PHE A 89 4.26 31.59 7.18
CA PHE A 89 5.50 31.45 6.42
C PHE A 89 5.87 29.98 6.26
N TYR A 90 6.82 29.72 5.37
CA TYR A 90 7.41 28.41 5.17
C TYR A 90 8.00 27.91 6.50
N ASN A 91 7.59 26.72 6.94
CA ASN A 91 7.90 26.19 8.27
C ASN A 91 8.42 24.74 8.20
N ASP A 92 8.70 24.15 9.37
CA ASP A 92 9.24 22.79 9.46
C ASP A 92 8.29 21.72 8.89
N VAL A 93 6.98 21.96 8.92
CA VAL A 93 6.02 21.06 8.28
C VAL A 93 6.15 21.10 6.75
N ASN A 94 6.37 22.28 6.17
CA ASN A 94 6.65 22.41 4.75
C ASN A 94 7.96 21.70 4.38
N VAL A 95 9.01 21.83 5.22
CA VAL A 95 10.29 21.13 5.00
C VAL A 95 10.08 19.62 4.93
N LEU A 96 9.33 19.04 5.87
CA LEU A 96 9.08 17.60 5.89
C LEU A 96 8.23 17.13 4.70
N GLU A 97 7.26 17.93 4.26
CA GLU A 97 6.46 17.62 3.07
C GLU A 97 7.29 17.71 1.78
N ASP A 98 8.09 18.77 1.61
CA ASP A 98 8.95 18.97 0.44
C ASP A 98 10.04 17.90 0.33
N GLN A 99 10.54 17.38 1.45
CA GLN A 99 11.46 16.22 1.46
C GLN A 99 10.89 14.99 0.76
N ILE A 100 9.57 14.86 0.72
CA ILE A 100 8.88 13.74 0.08
C ILE A 100 8.47 14.11 -1.35
N LEU A 101 7.93 15.31 -1.57
CA LEU A 101 7.42 15.73 -2.88
C LEU A 101 8.52 16.16 -3.85
N PHE A 102 9.60 16.75 -3.34
CA PHE A 102 10.69 17.36 -4.12
C PHE A 102 12.08 16.93 -3.61
N PRO A 103 12.36 15.62 -3.46
CA PRO A 103 13.62 15.14 -2.88
C PRO A 103 14.86 15.64 -3.64
N ASP A 104 14.76 15.75 -4.96
CA ASP A 104 15.85 16.20 -5.82
C ASP A 104 16.23 17.67 -5.58
N GLU A 105 15.28 18.54 -5.19
CA GLU A 105 15.55 19.95 -4.88
C GLU A 105 16.34 20.16 -3.59
N LEU A 106 16.45 19.13 -2.75
CA LEU A 106 17.19 19.20 -1.50
C LEU A 106 18.64 18.73 -1.64
N VAL A 107 18.92 17.91 -2.65
CA VAL A 107 20.23 17.28 -2.87
C VAL A 107 20.96 17.86 -4.08
N SER A 108 20.24 18.53 -4.99
CA SER A 108 20.81 19.07 -6.23
C SER A 108 21.47 20.44 -6.04
N ASP A 109 22.75 20.55 -6.41
CA ASP A 109 23.48 21.82 -6.53
C ASP A 109 23.03 22.68 -7.75
N LYS A 110 22.11 22.17 -8.57
CA LYS A 110 21.62 22.88 -9.77
C LYS A 110 20.66 23.99 -9.37
N LYS A 111 20.89 25.19 -9.93
CA LYS A 111 19.99 26.36 -9.78
C LYS A 111 18.56 26.13 -10.30
N ASN A 112 18.39 25.22 -11.26
CA ASN A 112 17.11 24.82 -11.82
C ASN A 112 16.99 23.30 -11.77
N VAL A 113 15.99 22.80 -11.04
CA VAL A 113 15.60 21.39 -11.07
C VAL A 113 14.34 21.31 -11.93
N PRO A 114 14.33 20.52 -13.03
CA PRO A 114 13.14 20.40 -13.86
C PRO A 114 12.01 19.72 -13.05
N PHE A 115 10.77 20.20 -13.22
CA PHE A 115 9.60 19.55 -12.64
C PHE A 115 9.54 18.09 -13.09
N ARG A 116 9.36 17.18 -12.14
CA ARG A 116 9.16 15.76 -12.39
C ARG A 116 7.76 15.38 -11.96
N GLU A 117 6.96 14.97 -12.94
CA GLU A 117 5.64 14.40 -12.68
C GLU A 117 5.78 13.16 -11.77
N ILE A 118 5.00 13.13 -10.68
CA ILE A 118 4.91 11.97 -9.79
C ILE A 118 4.26 10.83 -10.56
N ARG A 119 5.00 9.72 -10.71
CA ARG A 119 4.51 8.50 -11.37
C ARG A 119 4.52 7.34 -10.38
N ASN A 120 3.35 6.75 -10.19
CA ASN A 120 3.11 5.55 -9.38
C ASN A 120 2.29 4.52 -10.16
N GLY A 121 2.13 3.32 -9.60
CA GLY A 121 1.45 2.23 -10.28
C GLY A 121 -0.02 2.52 -10.64
N VAL A 122 -0.76 3.25 -9.78
CA VAL A 122 -2.15 3.65 -10.09
C VAL A 122 -2.21 4.72 -11.18
N SER A 123 -1.38 5.76 -11.12
CA SER A 123 -1.35 6.81 -12.15
C SER A 123 -1.09 6.25 -13.55
N ARG A 124 -0.13 5.32 -13.69
CA ARG A 124 0.16 4.62 -14.95
C ARG A 124 -1.06 3.92 -15.53
N ILE A 125 -1.89 3.33 -14.66
CA ILE A 125 -3.13 2.64 -15.04
C ILE A 125 -4.21 3.63 -15.46
N GLU A 126 -4.36 4.74 -14.74
CA GLU A 126 -5.34 5.79 -15.03
C GLU A 126 -5.02 6.51 -16.36
N ASP A 127 -3.74 6.61 -16.72
CA ASP A 127 -3.27 7.11 -18.03
C ASP A 127 -3.47 6.12 -19.19
N GLY A 128 -4.02 4.94 -18.90
CA GLY A 128 -4.30 3.90 -19.91
C GLY A 128 -3.10 3.08 -20.33
N ILE A 129 -1.96 3.21 -19.65
CA ILE A 129 -0.73 2.48 -19.96
C ILE A 129 -0.65 1.19 -19.14
N LEU A 130 -0.64 0.06 -19.83
CA LEU A 130 -0.51 -1.27 -19.23
C LEU A 130 0.89 -1.46 -18.61
N PRO A 131 1.01 -1.85 -17.31
CA PRO A 131 2.29 -2.12 -16.65
C PRO A 131 3.27 -3.02 -17.44
N SER A 132 2.78 -4.08 -18.07
CA SER A 132 3.58 -4.95 -18.94
C SER A 132 4.20 -4.21 -20.12
N THR A 133 3.49 -3.25 -20.71
CA THR A 133 3.97 -2.42 -21.82
C THR A 133 5.07 -1.48 -21.36
N ILE A 134 4.93 -0.89 -20.16
CA ILE A 134 5.96 -0.01 -19.57
C ILE A 134 7.23 -0.80 -19.26
N ARG A 135 7.12 -1.94 -18.56
CA ARG A 135 8.29 -2.78 -18.21
C ARG A 135 9.08 -3.18 -19.45
N GLN A 136 8.39 -3.42 -20.57
CA GLN A 136 9.05 -3.71 -21.85
C GLN A 136 9.74 -2.49 -22.46
N LEU A 137 9.08 -1.33 -22.43
CA LEU A 137 9.68 -0.09 -22.90
C LEU A 137 10.94 0.26 -22.08
N GLU A 138 10.87 0.12 -20.75
CA GLU A 138 12.00 0.31 -19.83
C GLU A 138 13.16 -0.64 -20.16
N LYS A 139 12.90 -1.96 -20.26
CA LYS A 139 13.92 -2.95 -20.67
C LYS A 139 14.50 -2.66 -22.06
N GLY A 140 13.68 -2.18 -22.99
CA GLY A 140 14.11 -1.78 -24.33
C GLY A 140 15.01 -0.54 -24.32
N MET A 141 14.70 0.44 -23.46
CA MET A 141 15.49 1.64 -23.23
C MET A 141 16.82 1.32 -22.52
N GLU A 142 16.82 0.42 -21.54
CA GLU A 142 18.06 -0.09 -20.89
C GLU A 142 18.97 -0.76 -21.93
N ALA A 143 18.41 -1.65 -22.76
CA ALA A 143 19.17 -2.28 -23.84
C ALA A 143 19.71 -1.27 -24.87
N PHE A 144 18.96 -0.20 -25.15
CA PHE A 144 19.42 0.91 -25.99
C PHE A 144 20.61 1.65 -25.34
N THR A 145 20.54 1.93 -24.03
CA THR A 145 21.66 2.55 -23.30
C THR A 145 22.90 1.66 -23.26
N GLU A 146 22.74 0.34 -23.38
CA GLU A 146 23.83 -0.63 -23.55
C GLU A 146 24.30 -0.80 -25.01
N GLY A 147 23.81 0.01 -25.95
CA GLY A 147 24.23 -0.01 -27.36
C GLY A 147 23.65 -1.16 -28.20
N LYS A 148 22.60 -1.85 -27.73
CA LYS A 148 21.90 -2.88 -28.50
C LYS A 148 20.83 -2.26 -29.41
N ASP A 149 20.56 -2.89 -30.56
CA ASP A 149 19.45 -2.50 -31.44
C ASP A 149 18.12 -2.58 -30.67
N PRO A 150 17.39 -1.47 -30.50
CA PRO A 150 16.23 -1.40 -29.62
C PRO A 150 15.08 -2.29 -30.10
N MET A 151 14.86 -2.40 -31.42
CA MET A 151 13.77 -3.23 -31.97
C MET A 151 14.07 -4.72 -31.87
N LYS A 152 15.34 -5.11 -32.09
CA LYS A 152 15.78 -6.51 -31.88
C LYS A 152 15.82 -6.87 -30.41
N ALA A 153 16.24 -5.96 -29.53
CA ALA A 153 16.24 -6.16 -28.09
C ALA A 153 14.82 -6.30 -27.54
N LEU A 154 13.89 -5.42 -27.95
CA LEU A 154 12.49 -5.49 -27.53
C LEU A 154 11.83 -6.81 -27.96
N LYS A 155 12.10 -7.26 -29.19
CA LYS A 155 11.62 -8.55 -29.71
C LYS A 155 12.24 -9.74 -28.97
N ALA A 156 13.55 -9.71 -28.72
CA ALA A 156 14.23 -10.75 -27.97
C ALA A 156 13.75 -10.85 -26.50
N VAL A 157 13.38 -9.72 -25.88
CA VAL A 157 12.78 -9.67 -24.54
C VAL A 157 11.38 -10.27 -24.56
N LYS A 158 10.54 -9.92 -25.55
CA LYS A 158 9.20 -10.49 -25.73
C LYS A 158 9.20 -12.02 -25.95
N ASP A 159 10.24 -12.52 -26.61
CA ASP A 159 10.41 -13.94 -26.92
C ASP A 159 11.02 -14.76 -25.76
N ARG A 160 11.58 -14.12 -24.72
CA ARG A 160 12.31 -14.77 -23.61
C ARG A 160 11.90 -14.32 -22.20
N ASP A 161 10.74 -13.68 -22.03
CA ASP A 161 10.27 -13.23 -20.71
C ASP A 161 9.73 -14.41 -19.88
N ASP A 162 10.58 -15.42 -19.62
CA ASP A 162 10.25 -16.61 -18.82
C ASP A 162 9.95 -16.24 -17.34
N ASN A 163 10.34 -15.04 -16.92
CA ASN A 163 10.06 -14.45 -15.61
C ASN A 163 8.90 -13.44 -15.64
N SER A 164 8.13 -13.41 -16.73
CA SER A 164 6.98 -12.52 -16.85
C SER A 164 5.85 -12.93 -15.93
N ILE A 165 5.01 -11.96 -15.55
CA ILE A 165 3.73 -12.19 -14.85
C ILE A 165 2.77 -13.10 -15.64
N TRP A 166 3.06 -13.26 -16.93
CA TRP A 166 2.32 -14.04 -17.93
C TRP A 166 2.87 -15.47 -18.11
N ALA A 167 4.10 -15.73 -17.65
CA ALA A 167 4.78 -16.99 -17.87
C ALA A 167 4.30 -18.07 -16.87
N ILE A 168 4.36 -19.32 -17.30
CA ILE A 168 4.18 -20.46 -16.39
C ILE A 168 5.48 -20.61 -15.59
N PRO A 169 5.43 -20.76 -14.25
CA PRO A 169 6.62 -20.98 -13.44
C PRO A 169 7.51 -22.09 -14.00
N LYS A 170 8.81 -21.81 -14.13
CA LYS A 170 9.76 -22.75 -14.72
C LYS A 170 9.82 -24.06 -13.92
N VAL A 171 9.74 -23.94 -12.61
CA VAL A 171 9.69 -25.07 -11.68
C VAL A 171 8.50 -25.99 -11.98
N TRP A 172 7.32 -25.43 -12.29
CA TRP A 172 6.15 -26.22 -12.66
C TRP A 172 6.29 -26.86 -14.03
N GLU A 173 6.70 -26.10 -15.04
CA GLU A 173 6.86 -26.61 -16.40
C GLU A 173 7.77 -27.85 -16.43
N THR A 174 8.91 -27.76 -15.74
CA THR A 174 9.90 -28.83 -15.69
C THR A 174 9.49 -29.97 -14.76
N GLY A 175 8.84 -29.67 -13.62
CA GLY A 175 8.32 -30.68 -12.70
C GLY A 175 7.20 -31.52 -13.30
N LEU A 176 6.19 -30.90 -13.91
CA LEU A 176 5.10 -31.60 -14.58
C LEU A 176 5.60 -32.45 -15.76
N LYS A 177 6.61 -31.95 -16.48
CA LYS A 177 7.26 -32.72 -17.56
C LYS A 177 7.97 -33.95 -17.02
N GLN A 178 8.62 -33.87 -15.85
CA GLN A 178 9.23 -35.02 -15.20
C GLN A 178 8.16 -36.00 -14.70
N ALA A 179 7.15 -35.52 -13.98
CA ALA A 179 6.07 -36.36 -13.42
C ALA A 179 5.39 -37.20 -14.51
N ARG A 180 5.13 -36.63 -15.70
CA ARG A 180 4.52 -37.35 -16.82
C ARG A 180 5.41 -38.40 -17.50
N LYS A 181 6.73 -38.35 -17.29
CA LYS A 181 7.67 -39.34 -17.81
C LYS A 181 7.83 -40.54 -16.88
N GLU A 182 7.40 -40.40 -15.63
CA GLU A 182 7.39 -41.50 -14.67
C GLU A 182 6.31 -42.53 -15.02
N THR A 183 6.40 -43.71 -14.42
CA THR A 183 5.41 -44.77 -14.61
C THR A 183 4.11 -44.40 -13.91
N LEU A 184 3.17 -43.80 -14.66
CA LEU A 184 1.89 -43.33 -14.12
C LEU A 184 0.90 -44.47 -13.88
N SER A 185 0.32 -44.49 -12.68
CA SER A 185 -0.85 -45.31 -12.36
C SER A 185 -2.11 -44.84 -13.09
N ASP A 186 -3.15 -45.69 -13.19
CA ASP A 186 -4.43 -45.32 -13.81
C ASP A 186 -5.13 -44.18 -13.06
N ALA A 187 -4.99 -44.13 -11.74
CA ALA A 187 -5.49 -43.04 -10.92
C ALA A 187 -4.80 -41.71 -11.28
N GLN A 188 -3.47 -41.70 -11.39
CA GLN A 188 -2.69 -40.52 -11.80
C GLN A 188 -3.05 -40.05 -13.21
N ARG A 189 -3.19 -40.96 -14.17
CA ARG A 189 -3.64 -40.62 -15.54
C ARG A 189 -5.03 -39.99 -15.53
N SER A 190 -5.93 -40.53 -14.72
CA SER A 190 -7.30 -40.01 -14.58
C SER A 190 -7.32 -38.63 -13.93
N LEU A 191 -6.52 -38.43 -12.88
CA LEU A 191 -6.33 -37.13 -12.21
C LEU A 191 -5.85 -36.06 -13.20
N LEU A 192 -4.80 -36.35 -13.99
CA LEU A 192 -4.31 -35.42 -15.01
C LEU A 192 -5.40 -35.06 -16.04
N LYS A 193 -6.25 -36.01 -16.42
CA LYS A 193 -7.36 -35.75 -17.34
C LYS A 193 -8.45 -34.86 -16.73
N ARG A 194 -8.85 -35.12 -15.48
CA ARG A 194 -9.90 -34.37 -14.78
C ARG A 194 -9.47 -32.93 -14.48
N THR A 195 -8.19 -32.72 -14.17
CA THR A 195 -7.62 -31.40 -13.86
C THR A 195 -7.15 -30.61 -15.08
N GLY A 196 -7.18 -31.20 -16.29
CA GLY A 196 -6.67 -30.54 -17.50
C GLY A 196 -5.14 -30.55 -17.63
N LEU A 197 -4.46 -31.34 -16.80
CA LEU A 197 -3.01 -31.51 -16.78
C LEU A 197 -2.53 -32.70 -17.60
N SER A 198 -3.31 -33.21 -18.56
CA SER A 198 -2.84 -34.26 -19.50
C SER A 198 -2.04 -33.67 -20.66
N THR A 199 -2.41 -32.48 -21.14
CA THR A 199 -1.77 -31.82 -22.29
C THR A 199 -0.61 -30.94 -21.83
N PRO A 200 0.56 -30.94 -22.49
CA PRO A 200 1.66 -30.05 -22.13
C PRO A 200 1.21 -28.59 -22.16
N GLN A 201 1.24 -27.94 -21.00
CA GLN A 201 1.15 -26.50 -20.94
C GLN A 201 2.48 -25.96 -21.42
N LYS A 202 2.49 -25.35 -22.62
CA LYS A 202 3.71 -24.77 -23.19
C LYS A 202 3.78 -23.30 -22.81
N THR A 203 4.96 -22.82 -22.43
CA THR A 203 5.22 -21.39 -22.32
C THR A 203 4.87 -20.73 -23.65
N MET A 204 4.03 -19.71 -23.59
CA MET A 204 3.67 -18.89 -24.73
C MET A 204 4.51 -17.62 -24.67
N SER A 205 5.05 -17.18 -25.81
CA SER A 205 5.61 -15.82 -25.92
C SER A 205 4.55 -14.81 -25.48
N LEU A 206 4.99 -13.71 -24.86
CA LEU A 206 4.07 -12.70 -24.35
C LEU A 206 3.15 -12.14 -25.44
N ASP A 207 3.68 -11.85 -26.63
CA ASP A 207 2.86 -11.37 -27.77
C ASP A 207 1.74 -12.36 -28.11
N LYS A 208 2.05 -13.65 -28.17
CA LYS A 208 1.03 -14.69 -28.41
C LYS A 208 0.00 -14.73 -27.29
N ARG A 209 0.41 -14.59 -26.02
CA ARG A 209 -0.51 -14.59 -24.87
C ARG A 209 -1.46 -13.39 -24.94
N LEU A 210 -0.92 -12.17 -25.13
CA LEU A 210 -1.71 -10.95 -25.24
C LEU A 210 -2.66 -10.97 -26.45
N ASN A 211 -2.28 -11.65 -27.54
CA ASN A 211 -3.14 -11.78 -28.72
C ASN A 211 -4.25 -12.84 -28.58
N THR A 212 -4.13 -13.78 -27.63
CA THR A 212 -5.08 -14.89 -27.49
C THR A 212 -5.93 -14.84 -26.23
N SER A 213 -5.49 -14.14 -25.19
CA SER A 213 -6.23 -13.98 -23.93
C SER A 213 -7.39 -12.99 -24.09
N ASP A 214 -8.39 -13.12 -23.22
CA ASP A 214 -9.49 -12.17 -23.14
C ASP A 214 -8.96 -10.76 -22.77
N PRO A 215 -9.39 -9.68 -23.44
CA PRO A 215 -8.92 -8.33 -23.13
C PRO A 215 -9.14 -7.90 -21.66
N MET A 216 -10.23 -8.33 -21.04
CA MET A 216 -10.52 -8.05 -19.63
C MET A 216 -9.59 -8.84 -18.71
N GLU A 217 -9.29 -10.11 -19.03
CA GLU A 217 -8.28 -10.90 -18.32
C GLU A 217 -6.92 -10.19 -18.36
N ILE A 218 -6.52 -9.72 -19.55
CA ILE A 218 -5.26 -8.99 -19.74
C ILE A 218 -5.25 -7.73 -18.88
N MET A 219 -6.31 -6.93 -18.98
CA MET A 219 -6.43 -5.67 -18.26
C MET A 219 -6.39 -5.87 -16.74
N GLU A 220 -7.18 -6.80 -16.19
CA GLU A 220 -7.23 -7.05 -14.74
C GLU A 220 -5.89 -7.59 -14.22
N ARG A 221 -5.32 -8.60 -14.90
CA ARG A 221 -4.05 -9.21 -14.48
C ARG A 221 -2.93 -8.19 -14.50
N ASP A 222 -2.81 -7.40 -15.56
CA ASP A 222 -1.72 -6.43 -15.68
C ASP A 222 -1.86 -5.27 -14.69
N ARG A 223 -3.07 -4.70 -14.57
CA ARG A 223 -3.36 -3.63 -13.62
C ARG A 223 -3.11 -4.05 -12.17
N SER A 224 -3.32 -5.33 -11.85
CA SER A 224 -3.13 -5.81 -10.49
C SER A 224 -1.72 -5.54 -9.95
N PHE A 225 -0.69 -5.56 -10.80
CA PHE A 225 0.69 -5.25 -10.40
C PHE A 225 0.88 -3.77 -10.10
N GLY A 226 0.37 -2.87 -10.94
CA GLY A 226 0.45 -1.43 -10.65
C GLY A 226 -0.33 -1.05 -9.38
N PHE A 227 -1.44 -1.72 -9.10
CA PHE A 227 -2.13 -1.55 -7.82
C PHE A 227 -1.29 -2.04 -6.64
N LYS A 228 -0.67 -3.23 -6.75
CA LYS A 228 0.25 -3.77 -5.73
C LYS A 228 1.41 -2.85 -5.45
N ASP A 229 2.11 -2.40 -6.50
CA ASP A 229 3.23 -1.47 -6.37
C ASP A 229 2.82 -0.22 -5.58
N SER A 230 1.62 0.29 -5.83
CA SER A 230 1.12 1.51 -5.17
C SER A 230 0.70 1.27 -3.73
N PHE A 231 0.00 0.17 -3.43
CA PHE A 231 -0.43 -0.07 -2.05
C PHE A 231 0.70 -0.55 -1.14
N HIS A 232 1.71 -1.24 -1.68
CA HIS A 232 2.93 -1.57 -0.93
C HIS A 232 3.74 -0.29 -0.69
N ALA A 233 4.00 0.53 -1.72
CA ALA A 233 4.66 1.83 -1.53
C ALA A 233 3.92 2.76 -0.56
N GLY A 234 2.60 2.64 -0.46
CA GLY A 234 1.76 3.37 0.48
C GLY A 234 1.67 2.77 1.88
N ASP A 235 2.25 1.59 2.12
CA ASP A 235 2.34 0.99 3.44
C ASP A 235 3.43 1.69 4.25
N LEU A 236 3.00 2.55 5.17
CA LEU A 236 3.90 3.37 5.98
C LEU A 236 4.29 2.70 7.31
N GLU A 237 3.99 1.41 7.50
CA GLU A 237 4.53 0.63 8.60
C GLU A 237 6.05 0.47 8.43
N PRO A 238 6.88 0.75 9.45
CA PRO A 238 8.33 0.59 9.33
C PRO A 238 8.72 -0.85 8.94
N GLY A 239 9.56 -1.00 7.91
CA GLY A 239 10.06 -2.30 7.46
C GLY A 239 9.10 -3.08 6.55
N SER A 240 7.89 -2.58 6.28
CA SER A 240 6.86 -3.33 5.54
C SER A 240 7.30 -3.66 4.09
N ASN A 241 7.86 -2.68 3.39
CA ASN A 241 8.33 -2.87 2.01
C ASN A 241 9.52 -3.81 1.95
N GLU A 242 10.47 -3.68 2.86
CA GLU A 242 11.64 -4.56 2.94
C GLU A 242 11.21 -6.01 3.22
N HIS A 243 10.26 -6.21 4.12
CA HIS A 243 9.67 -7.51 4.42
C HIS A 243 8.94 -8.12 3.22
N TRP A 244 8.22 -7.29 2.45
CA TRP A 244 7.55 -7.74 1.24
C TRP A 244 8.55 -8.13 0.14
N ASP A 245 9.49 -7.24 -0.16
CA ASP A 245 10.54 -7.43 -1.17
C ASP A 245 11.34 -8.70 -0.88
N GLU A 246 11.74 -8.91 0.37
CA GLU A 246 12.50 -10.10 0.79
C GLU A 246 11.77 -11.40 0.43
N VAL A 247 10.47 -11.47 0.70
CA VAL A 247 9.65 -12.65 0.39
C VAL A 247 9.45 -12.78 -1.12
N GLN A 248 9.08 -11.70 -1.82
CA GLN A 248 8.82 -11.76 -3.26
C GLN A 248 10.06 -12.18 -4.04
N GLU A 249 11.23 -11.61 -3.72
CA GLU A 249 12.50 -11.93 -4.38
C GLU A 249 12.80 -13.43 -4.30
N ARG A 250 12.58 -14.05 -3.13
CA ARG A 250 12.86 -15.48 -2.91
C ARG A 250 11.85 -16.38 -3.59
N ILE A 251 10.57 -16.01 -3.57
CA ILE A 251 9.51 -16.76 -4.26
C ILE A 251 9.71 -16.69 -5.77
N ASP A 252 9.99 -15.52 -6.33
CA ASP A 252 10.23 -15.35 -7.76
C ASP A 252 11.48 -16.14 -8.21
N ALA A 253 12.56 -16.11 -7.41
CA ALA A 253 13.74 -16.94 -7.67
C ALA A 253 13.43 -18.45 -7.63
N MET A 254 12.57 -18.89 -6.70
CA MET A 254 12.14 -20.30 -6.63
C MET A 254 11.34 -20.69 -7.87
N LEU A 255 10.37 -19.87 -8.26
CA LEU A 255 9.50 -20.13 -9.41
C LEU A 255 10.28 -20.15 -10.73
N ALA A 256 11.35 -19.36 -10.84
CA ALA A 256 12.25 -19.32 -11.99
C ALA A 256 13.25 -20.50 -12.05
N THR A 257 13.46 -21.21 -10.94
CA THR A 257 14.42 -22.32 -10.88
C THR A 257 13.82 -23.59 -11.51
N PRO A 258 14.52 -24.30 -12.41
CA PRO A 258 14.06 -25.60 -12.90
C PRO A 258 13.89 -26.63 -11.77
N HIS A 259 12.84 -27.45 -11.88
CA HIS A 259 12.57 -28.55 -10.95
C HIS A 259 13.75 -29.51 -10.86
N ALA A 260 14.05 -29.93 -9.63
CA ALA A 260 14.98 -31.01 -9.33
C ALA A 260 14.40 -31.86 -8.18
N GLY A 261 14.61 -33.18 -8.24
CA GLY A 261 14.17 -34.11 -7.20
C GLY A 261 12.78 -34.75 -7.43
N PRO A 262 12.13 -35.23 -6.35
CA PRO A 262 10.84 -35.94 -6.40
C PRO A 262 9.69 -35.08 -6.93
N THR A 263 8.66 -35.70 -7.51
CA THR A 263 7.54 -35.00 -8.16
C THR A 263 6.24 -35.03 -7.35
N ASP A 264 6.29 -35.45 -6.08
CA ASP A 264 5.14 -35.58 -5.18
C ASP A 264 4.35 -34.27 -5.05
N TRP A 265 5.07 -33.14 -5.01
CA TRP A 265 4.47 -31.80 -4.98
C TRP A 265 3.59 -31.50 -6.22
N VAL A 266 3.91 -32.05 -7.39
CA VAL A 266 3.11 -31.89 -8.61
C VAL A 266 1.77 -32.60 -8.46
N TRP A 267 1.80 -33.82 -7.92
CA TRP A 267 0.62 -34.62 -7.65
C TRP A 267 -0.25 -33.97 -6.57
N PHE A 268 0.39 -33.48 -5.50
CA PHE A 268 -0.27 -32.70 -4.45
C PHE A 268 -1.06 -31.50 -5.02
N LEU A 269 -0.47 -30.71 -5.92
CA LEU A 269 -1.19 -29.59 -6.55
C LEU A 269 -2.29 -30.04 -7.50
N ALA A 270 -2.10 -31.16 -8.23
CA ALA A 270 -3.16 -31.73 -9.06
C ALA A 270 -4.36 -32.19 -8.20
N GLU A 271 -4.12 -32.81 -7.05
CA GLU A 271 -5.16 -33.22 -6.11
C GLU A 271 -5.91 -32.02 -5.51
N ILE A 272 -5.20 -30.91 -5.23
CA ILE A 272 -5.87 -29.66 -4.83
C ILE A 272 -6.79 -29.17 -5.94
N LEU A 273 -6.36 -29.16 -7.20
CA LEU A 273 -7.23 -28.75 -8.32
C LEU A 273 -8.47 -29.62 -8.43
N GLU A 274 -8.31 -30.93 -8.33
CA GLU A 274 -9.45 -31.86 -8.36
C GLU A 274 -10.41 -31.58 -7.20
N TRP A 275 -9.89 -31.41 -5.99
CA TRP A 275 -10.70 -31.15 -4.80
C TRP A 275 -11.45 -29.82 -4.84
N LEU A 276 -10.82 -28.79 -5.40
CA LEU A 276 -11.44 -27.49 -5.64
C LEU A 276 -12.38 -27.51 -6.86
N GLU A 277 -12.49 -28.64 -7.57
CA GLU A 277 -13.28 -28.80 -8.78
C GLU A 277 -12.84 -27.82 -9.91
N LEU A 278 -11.52 -27.58 -10.02
CA LEU A 278 -10.90 -26.64 -10.95
C LEU A 278 -10.12 -27.33 -12.06
N ARG A 279 -9.94 -26.61 -13.16
CA ARG A 279 -9.14 -27.02 -14.30
C ARG A 279 -7.97 -26.06 -14.56
N ALA A 280 -6.88 -26.64 -15.03
CA ALA A 280 -5.65 -25.95 -15.40
C ALA A 280 -5.63 -25.45 -16.85
N ASP A 281 -6.58 -25.92 -17.68
CA ASP A 281 -6.65 -25.71 -19.13
C ASP A 281 -7.85 -24.86 -19.57
N TYR A 282 -8.36 -24.00 -18.68
CA TYR A 282 -9.40 -23.05 -19.03
C TYR A 282 -8.98 -22.18 -20.22
N LYS A 283 -9.88 -22.07 -21.19
CA LYS A 283 -9.77 -21.17 -22.35
C LYS A 283 -10.66 -19.93 -22.21
N ASP A 284 -11.68 -20.05 -21.37
CA ASP A 284 -12.66 -18.99 -21.13
C ASP A 284 -12.26 -18.16 -19.91
N TYR A 285 -12.76 -16.93 -19.88
CA TYR A 285 -12.58 -15.99 -18.78
C TYR A 285 -13.95 -15.56 -18.26
N THR A 286 -14.16 -15.62 -16.94
CA THR A 286 -15.36 -15.03 -16.34
C THR A 286 -15.20 -13.52 -16.20
N HIS A 287 -16.14 -12.75 -16.74
CA HIS A 287 -16.15 -11.27 -16.62
C HIS A 287 -16.75 -10.79 -15.30
N ASP A 288 -17.46 -11.66 -14.57
CA ASP A 288 -18.03 -11.29 -13.27
C ASP A 288 -16.90 -11.21 -12.22
N PRO A 289 -16.66 -10.04 -11.60
CA PRO A 289 -15.62 -9.88 -10.58
C PRO A 289 -15.90 -10.67 -9.30
N ALA A 290 -17.15 -11.08 -9.05
CA ALA A 290 -17.50 -11.95 -7.92
C ALA A 290 -16.93 -13.37 -8.12
N PHE A 291 -16.81 -13.83 -9.36
CA PHE A 291 -16.31 -15.16 -9.68
C PHE A 291 -14.82 -15.14 -10.02
N PRO A 292 -14.00 -15.92 -9.28
CA PRO A 292 -12.55 -15.97 -9.47
C PRO A 292 -12.11 -16.86 -10.64
N TRP A 293 -12.95 -17.79 -11.12
CA TRP A 293 -12.66 -18.71 -12.21
C TRP A 293 -13.90 -18.94 -13.09
N PRO A 294 -13.74 -19.38 -14.36
CA PRO A 294 -12.50 -19.77 -15.04
C PRO A 294 -11.59 -18.59 -15.46
N HIS A 295 -10.28 -18.84 -15.52
CA HIS A 295 -9.25 -17.97 -16.10
C HIS A 295 -7.98 -18.77 -16.45
N GLY A 296 -7.10 -18.22 -17.27
CA GLY A 296 -5.91 -18.90 -17.80
C GLY A 296 -4.68 -18.94 -16.89
N PHE A 297 -4.79 -18.49 -15.63
CA PHE A 297 -3.68 -18.35 -14.67
C PHE A 297 -3.77 -19.29 -13.46
N ILE A 298 -4.73 -20.23 -13.45
CA ILE A 298 -5.01 -21.11 -12.31
C ILE A 298 -3.74 -21.79 -11.77
N ILE A 299 -2.90 -22.33 -12.66
CA ILE A 299 -1.66 -23.00 -12.26
C ILE A 299 -0.62 -22.03 -11.73
N GLN A 300 -0.42 -20.90 -12.39
CA GLN A 300 0.54 -19.89 -11.97
C GLN A 300 0.23 -19.43 -10.55
N ASP A 301 -1.04 -19.14 -10.29
CA ASP A 301 -1.50 -18.66 -8.99
C ASP A 301 -1.46 -19.78 -7.93
N LEU A 302 -1.80 -21.02 -8.29
CA LEU A 302 -1.74 -22.16 -7.36
C LEU A 302 -0.30 -22.51 -6.97
N VAL A 303 0.63 -22.54 -7.94
CA VAL A 303 2.04 -22.84 -7.69
C VAL A 303 2.67 -21.74 -6.84
N ARG A 304 2.32 -20.46 -7.07
CA ARG A 304 2.78 -19.35 -6.22
C ARG A 304 2.21 -19.45 -4.80
N ALA A 305 0.92 -19.76 -4.65
CA ALA A 305 0.30 -19.97 -3.35
C ALA A 305 0.95 -21.12 -2.57
N PHE A 306 1.24 -22.23 -3.26
CA PHE A 306 1.98 -23.35 -2.68
C PHE A 306 3.38 -22.94 -2.23
N ALA A 307 4.13 -22.22 -3.06
CA ALA A 307 5.48 -21.74 -2.71
C ALA A 307 5.48 -20.89 -1.42
N LEU A 308 4.50 -20.00 -1.29
CA LEU A 308 4.32 -19.12 -0.13
C LEU A 308 4.02 -19.89 1.16
N VAL A 309 3.31 -21.02 1.07
CA VAL A 309 2.86 -21.79 2.23
C VAL A 309 3.85 -22.91 2.58
N ALA A 310 4.32 -23.65 1.59
CA ALA A 310 5.10 -24.88 1.77
C ALA A 310 6.43 -24.66 2.50
N MET A 311 7.00 -23.46 2.44
CA MET A 311 8.24 -23.14 3.17
C MET A 311 8.11 -23.22 4.69
N PHE A 312 6.89 -23.24 5.23
CA PHE A 312 6.60 -23.43 6.66
C PHE A 312 6.35 -24.90 7.05
N PHE A 313 6.48 -25.83 6.12
CA PHE A 313 6.22 -27.26 6.33
C PHE A 313 7.44 -28.10 5.96
N PRO A 314 8.62 -27.89 6.57
CA PRO A 314 9.88 -28.49 6.12
C PRO A 314 9.91 -30.03 6.13
N ASP A 315 9.02 -30.63 6.92
CA ASP A 315 8.93 -32.09 7.12
C ASP A 315 7.87 -32.75 6.24
N ALA A 316 7.02 -31.98 5.55
CA ALA A 316 6.01 -32.51 4.65
C ALA A 316 6.66 -33.01 3.34
N GLU A 317 6.29 -34.20 2.88
CA GLU A 317 6.85 -34.79 1.65
C GLU A 317 6.59 -33.90 0.42
N ALA A 318 5.38 -33.36 0.33
CA ALA A 318 4.99 -32.43 -0.73
C ALA A 318 5.83 -31.15 -0.73
N SER A 319 6.38 -30.70 0.39
CA SER A 319 7.19 -29.45 0.46
C SER A 319 8.66 -29.65 0.10
N SER A 320 9.10 -30.90 -0.12
CA SER A 320 10.51 -31.27 -0.26
C SER A 320 11.29 -30.38 -1.24
N LEU A 321 10.71 -30.06 -2.40
CA LEU A 321 11.26 -29.13 -3.39
C LEU A 321 11.52 -27.73 -2.80
N VAL A 322 10.52 -27.16 -2.11
CA VAL A 322 10.61 -25.83 -1.50
C VAL A 322 11.63 -25.85 -0.37
N THR A 323 11.61 -26.88 0.46
CA THR A 323 12.58 -27.09 1.54
C THR A 323 14.02 -27.18 1.03
N GLN A 324 14.25 -27.87 -0.09
CA GLN A 324 15.57 -27.92 -0.73
C GLN A 324 16.01 -26.55 -1.24
N PHE A 325 15.11 -25.79 -1.87
CA PHE A 325 15.39 -24.43 -2.32
C PHE A 325 15.75 -23.52 -1.15
N ILE A 326 14.95 -23.54 -0.08
CA ILE A 326 15.20 -22.73 1.12
C ILE A 326 16.52 -23.13 1.79
N LYS A 327 16.90 -24.41 1.77
CA LYS A 327 18.20 -24.88 2.31
C LYS A 327 19.41 -24.53 1.44
N SER A 328 19.21 -24.00 0.24
CA SER A 328 20.30 -23.62 -0.66
C SER A 328 21.01 -22.34 -0.21
N LYS A 329 22.25 -22.15 -0.69
CA LYS A 329 23.12 -21.01 -0.31
C LYS A 329 22.49 -19.65 -0.60
N GLN A 330 21.71 -19.52 -1.68
CA GLN A 330 21.07 -18.25 -2.03
C GLN A 330 19.98 -17.82 -1.04
N CYS A 331 19.51 -18.74 -0.19
CA CYS A 331 18.53 -18.48 0.86
C CYS A 331 19.15 -18.38 2.26
N ASP A 332 20.48 -18.37 2.40
CA ASP A 332 21.15 -18.33 3.71
C ASP A 332 20.70 -17.13 4.56
N LYS A 333 20.68 -15.93 3.97
CA LYS A 333 20.18 -14.72 4.64
C LYS A 333 18.70 -14.83 4.98
N PHE A 334 17.89 -15.26 4.01
CA PHE A 334 16.44 -15.39 4.18
C PHE A 334 16.05 -16.37 5.27
N ARG A 335 16.76 -17.50 5.40
CA ARG A 335 16.53 -18.48 6.47
C ARG A 335 16.84 -17.95 7.86
N SER A 336 17.71 -16.96 7.96
CA SER A 336 18.12 -16.37 9.24
C SER A 336 17.15 -15.29 9.74
N THR A 337 16.11 -14.96 8.98
CA THR A 337 15.15 -13.92 9.34
C THR A 337 14.13 -14.45 10.34
N LEU A 338 13.47 -13.53 11.04
CA LEU A 338 12.39 -13.88 11.97
C LEU A 338 11.14 -14.42 11.26
N LEU A 339 11.12 -14.50 9.92
CA LEU A 339 10.01 -15.12 9.18
C LEU A 339 9.83 -16.60 9.58
N PHE A 340 10.92 -17.30 9.90
CA PHE A 340 10.90 -18.72 10.27
C PHE A 340 10.94 -18.96 11.79
N ASP A 341 10.92 -17.90 12.59
CA ASP A 341 10.85 -17.98 14.06
C ASP A 341 9.55 -17.33 14.56
N PRO A 342 8.42 -18.06 14.55
CA PRO A 342 7.14 -17.51 14.97
C PRO A 342 7.12 -17.14 16.46
N LYS A 343 7.92 -17.81 17.31
CA LYS A 343 7.99 -17.56 18.75
C LYS A 343 8.70 -16.26 19.09
N GLU A 344 9.82 -15.98 18.43
CA GLU A 344 10.49 -14.69 18.62
C GLU A 344 9.72 -13.55 17.94
N ARG A 345 9.18 -13.79 16.74
CA ARG A 345 8.42 -12.77 16.01
C ARG A 345 7.16 -12.32 16.76
N SER A 346 6.44 -13.23 17.42
CA SER A 346 5.19 -12.90 18.12
C SER A 346 5.37 -11.98 19.33
N LYS A 347 6.59 -11.87 19.88
CA LYS A 347 6.91 -11.01 21.04
C LYS A 347 6.82 -9.53 20.74
N THR A 348 6.91 -9.13 19.47
CA THR A 348 6.88 -7.72 19.06
C THR A 348 5.60 -7.44 18.29
N LEU A 349 4.81 -6.47 18.76
CA LEU A 349 3.62 -6.05 18.03
C LEU A 349 4.00 -5.20 16.80
N PRO A 350 3.29 -5.36 15.67
CA PRO A 350 3.41 -4.49 14.51
C PRO A 350 3.24 -2.99 14.84
N ASP A 351 4.14 -2.13 14.35
CA ASP A 351 4.07 -0.67 14.53
C ASP A 351 3.05 -0.04 13.56
N ARG A 352 1.77 -0.35 13.79
CA ARG A 352 0.66 0.07 12.94
C ARG A 352 -0.60 0.36 13.72
N ARG A 353 -1.57 0.96 13.02
CA ARG A 353 -2.89 1.28 13.55
C ARG A 353 -3.77 0.04 13.71
N SER A 354 -4.70 0.11 14.66
CA SER A 354 -5.77 -0.90 14.79
C SER A 354 -6.72 -0.82 13.58
N ARG A 355 -7.57 -1.84 13.43
CA ARG A 355 -8.57 -1.89 12.35
C ARG A 355 -9.80 -1.00 12.61
N THR A 356 -9.93 -0.44 13.80
CA THR A 356 -11.16 0.22 14.26
C THR A 356 -11.39 1.54 13.52
N SER A 357 -12.47 1.61 12.76
CA SER A 357 -12.88 2.82 12.03
C SER A 357 -13.49 3.89 12.93
N TYR A 358 -13.74 5.08 12.35
CA TYR A 358 -14.41 6.20 13.04
C TYR A 358 -15.68 5.75 13.79
N LYS A 359 -16.52 4.92 13.17
CA LYS A 359 -17.82 4.50 13.70
C LYS A 359 -17.72 3.66 14.97
N PHE A 360 -16.70 2.82 15.08
CA PHE A 360 -16.56 1.84 16.16
C PHE A 360 -15.49 2.22 17.19
N ARG A 361 -14.82 3.35 16.98
CA ARG A 361 -13.87 3.89 17.94
C ARG A 361 -14.61 4.58 19.09
N ASP A 362 -14.03 4.53 20.28
CA ASP A 362 -14.58 5.20 21.46
C ASP A 362 -14.72 6.71 21.19
N ALA A 363 -15.87 7.29 21.56
CA ALA A 363 -16.12 8.72 21.36
C ALA A 363 -15.09 9.61 22.08
N ALA A 364 -14.55 9.16 23.22
CA ALA A 364 -13.53 9.87 23.98
C ALA A 364 -12.23 10.07 23.19
N PHE A 365 -11.96 9.23 22.18
CA PHE A 365 -10.81 9.37 21.29
C PHE A 365 -10.83 10.70 20.52
N TRP A 366 -12.03 11.21 20.21
CA TRP A 366 -12.24 12.42 19.42
C TRP A 366 -12.38 13.69 20.26
N THR A 367 -12.42 13.60 21.60
CA THR A 367 -12.70 14.75 22.50
C THR A 367 -11.82 15.97 22.24
N GLU A 368 -10.50 15.78 22.17
CA GLU A 368 -9.56 16.88 21.95
C GLU A 368 -9.68 17.47 20.53
N TRP A 369 -10.05 16.67 19.52
CA TRP A 369 -10.36 17.18 18.18
C TRP A 369 -11.65 18.02 18.20
N ASN A 370 -12.68 17.53 18.88
CA ASN A 370 -13.95 18.21 18.98
C ASN A 370 -13.84 19.53 19.77
N GLU A 371 -12.96 19.58 20.78
CA GLU A 371 -12.65 20.82 21.49
C GLU A 371 -11.91 21.82 20.60
N PHE A 372 -10.89 21.35 19.86
CA PHE A 372 -10.16 22.19 18.90
C PHE A 372 -11.08 22.87 17.88
N LEU A 373 -12.07 22.13 17.35
CA LEU A 373 -12.99 22.66 16.35
C LEU A 373 -14.00 23.70 16.87
N LYS A 374 -14.01 24.00 18.17
CA LYS A 374 -14.77 25.15 18.73
C LYS A 374 -14.08 26.50 18.51
N THR A 375 -12.89 26.50 17.90
CA THR A 375 -12.17 27.73 17.55
C THR A 375 -12.99 28.64 16.62
N LYS A 376 -12.82 29.97 16.78
CA LYS A 376 -13.48 30.99 15.94
C LYS A 376 -12.69 31.31 14.65
N SER A 377 -11.45 30.84 14.56
CA SER A 377 -10.59 31.02 13.39
C SER A 377 -10.85 29.93 12.37
N TYR A 378 -10.46 30.15 11.11
CA TYR A 378 -10.41 29.06 10.14
C TYR A 378 -9.43 27.99 10.64
N PHE A 379 -9.85 26.73 10.67
CA PHE A 379 -9.14 25.67 11.40
C PHE A 379 -7.69 25.47 10.90
N ALA A 380 -7.44 25.59 9.59
CA ALA A 380 -6.11 25.41 9.02
C ALA A 380 -5.12 26.51 9.46
N ASP A 381 -5.61 27.72 9.78
CA ASP A 381 -4.77 28.84 10.23
C ASP A 381 -4.27 28.64 11.68
N VAL A 382 -4.95 27.80 12.45
CA VAL A 382 -4.70 27.57 13.88
C VAL A 382 -4.51 26.09 14.23
N TYR A 383 -4.32 25.25 13.22
CA TYR A 383 -4.20 23.80 13.39
C TYR A 383 -3.02 23.47 14.32
N PRO A 384 -3.13 22.52 15.26
CA PRO A 384 -2.04 22.23 16.18
C PRO A 384 -0.76 21.83 15.44
N PHE A 385 0.34 22.51 15.72
CA PHE A 385 1.58 22.38 14.94
C PHE A 385 2.14 20.95 14.95
N ASP A 386 2.20 20.32 16.13
CA ASP A 386 2.65 18.93 16.29
C ASP A 386 1.77 17.93 15.53
N TRP A 387 0.48 18.23 15.36
CA TRP A 387 -0.40 17.40 14.56
C TRP A 387 -0.10 17.57 13.07
N SER A 388 0.22 18.78 12.62
CA SER A 388 0.57 19.03 11.22
C SER A 388 1.90 18.37 10.85
N LEU A 389 2.88 18.41 11.76
CA LEU A 389 4.15 17.68 11.65
C LEU A 389 3.94 16.16 11.46
N ALA A 390 2.91 15.58 12.09
CA ALA A 390 2.57 14.16 11.91
C ALA A 390 1.77 13.90 10.62
N VAL A 391 0.78 14.74 10.31
CA VAL A 391 -0.21 14.52 9.24
C VAL A 391 0.39 14.76 7.85
N ARG A 392 1.02 15.92 7.61
CA ARG A 392 1.42 16.32 6.24
C ARG A 392 2.43 15.38 5.59
N PRO A 393 3.45 14.87 6.29
CA PRO A 393 4.37 13.90 5.70
C PRO A 393 3.67 12.58 5.32
N ILE A 394 2.68 12.14 6.10
CA ILE A 394 1.90 10.94 5.77
C ILE A 394 1.05 11.17 4.51
N VAL A 395 0.34 12.29 4.43
CA VAL A 395 -0.45 12.67 3.24
C VAL A 395 0.45 12.73 2.01
N ALA A 396 1.63 13.35 2.11
CA ALA A 396 2.59 13.43 1.00
C ALA A 396 3.06 12.05 0.53
N LYS A 397 3.41 11.14 1.47
CA LYS A 397 3.82 9.77 1.13
C LYS A 397 2.70 8.99 0.45
N LEU A 398 1.47 9.09 0.96
CA LEU A 398 0.30 8.43 0.37
C LEU A 398 0.00 8.98 -1.04
N TYR A 399 0.17 10.28 -1.25
CA TYR A 399 0.01 10.91 -2.56
C TYR A 399 1.07 10.44 -3.56
N VAL A 400 2.35 10.45 -3.15
CA VAL A 400 3.46 9.94 -3.98
C VAL A 400 3.24 8.47 -4.35
N ALA A 401 2.79 7.65 -3.40
CA ALA A 401 2.46 6.25 -3.62
C ALA A 401 1.21 6.04 -4.51
N GLY A 402 0.39 7.07 -4.75
CA GLY A 402 -0.83 6.97 -5.55
C GLY A 402 -2.02 6.39 -4.81
N VAL A 403 -1.97 6.31 -3.47
CA VAL A 403 -3.06 5.82 -2.63
C VAL A 403 -4.17 6.86 -2.48
N ILE A 404 -3.80 8.14 -2.54
CA ILE A 404 -4.73 9.28 -2.53
C ILE A 404 -4.46 10.19 -3.73
N SER A 405 -5.43 11.05 -4.06
CA SER A 405 -5.30 12.12 -5.05
C SER A 405 -6.03 13.37 -4.61
N PRO A 406 -5.72 14.55 -5.18
CA PRO A 406 -6.56 15.73 -4.99
C PRO A 406 -8.01 15.40 -5.39
N ALA A 407 -8.97 15.82 -4.56
CA ALA A 407 -10.39 15.54 -4.82
C ALA A 407 -11.01 16.51 -5.85
N TYR A 408 -10.33 17.62 -6.15
CA TYR A 408 -10.81 18.68 -7.07
C TYR A 408 -12.22 19.22 -6.75
N ILE A 409 -12.54 19.28 -5.47
CA ILE A 409 -13.80 19.85 -4.94
C ILE A 409 -13.49 21.06 -4.06
N GLN A 410 -14.54 21.79 -3.66
CA GLN A 410 -14.38 22.92 -2.76
C GLN A 410 -13.76 22.47 -1.43
N ASN A 411 -12.70 23.17 -1.01
CA ASN A 411 -11.97 22.92 0.23
C ASN A 411 -12.76 23.42 1.46
N ASP A 412 -13.90 22.81 1.73
CA ASP A 412 -14.84 23.20 2.77
C ASP A 412 -15.39 21.97 3.50
N SER A 413 -15.55 22.07 4.82
CA SER A 413 -16.04 20.97 5.67
C SER A 413 -17.52 20.63 5.45
N GLU A 414 -18.29 21.49 4.79
CA GLU A 414 -19.66 21.18 4.35
C GLU A 414 -19.68 20.30 3.09
N VAL A 415 -18.58 20.31 2.31
CA VAL A 415 -18.45 19.63 1.01
C VAL A 415 -17.56 18.38 1.09
N VAL A 416 -16.57 18.40 1.98
CA VAL A 416 -15.61 17.32 2.18
C VAL A 416 -15.93 16.61 3.50
N LEU A 417 -16.15 15.29 3.43
CA LEU A 417 -16.66 14.52 4.57
C LEU A 417 -15.67 14.41 5.74
N GLY A 418 -14.42 14.09 5.43
CA GLY A 418 -13.41 13.81 6.45
C GLY A 418 -12.58 15.04 6.84
N MET A 419 -12.05 15.02 8.06
CA MET A 419 -11.00 15.95 8.49
C MET A 419 -9.83 15.18 9.07
N ALA A 420 -8.63 15.41 8.53
CA ALA A 420 -7.41 14.83 9.06
C ALA A 420 -7.12 15.39 10.46
N THR A 421 -6.70 14.51 11.36
CA THR A 421 -6.25 14.81 12.71
C THR A 421 -5.07 13.92 13.08
N ALA A 422 -4.36 14.27 14.16
CA ALA A 422 -3.31 13.42 14.70
C ALA A 422 -3.71 12.86 16.06
N LYS A 423 -3.57 11.54 16.23
CA LYS A 423 -3.89 10.83 17.48
C LYS A 423 -2.89 9.71 17.73
N LYS A 424 -2.98 9.09 18.90
CA LYS A 424 -2.10 7.99 19.32
C LYS A 424 -2.93 6.72 19.51
N GLU A 425 -2.37 5.59 19.11
CA GLU A 425 -2.98 4.30 19.42
C GLU A 425 -2.64 3.86 20.85
N PRO A 426 -3.52 3.10 21.54
CA PRO A 426 -3.25 2.63 22.89
C PRO A 426 -1.94 1.86 23.04
N HIS A 427 -1.58 1.03 22.05
CA HIS A 427 -0.33 0.27 22.03
C HIS A 427 0.88 1.08 21.52
N ARG A 428 0.68 2.33 21.11
CA ARG A 428 1.74 3.26 20.66
C ARG A 428 1.55 4.65 21.29
N PRO A 429 1.53 4.78 22.62
CA PRO A 429 1.12 6.00 23.32
C PRO A 429 2.10 7.19 23.17
N HIS A 430 3.25 6.96 22.54
CA HIS A 430 4.27 7.98 22.29
C HIS A 430 4.31 8.45 20.83
N LYS A 431 3.56 7.81 19.92
CA LYS A 431 3.61 8.10 18.48
C LYS A 431 2.29 8.74 18.02
N LEU A 432 2.34 10.02 17.65
CA LEU A 432 1.26 10.64 16.90
C LEU A 432 1.22 10.05 15.48
N ASP A 433 0.03 9.76 15.00
CA ASP A 433 -0.23 9.15 13.70
C ASP A 433 -1.42 9.85 13.04
N PHE A 434 -1.57 9.65 11.73
CA PHE A 434 -2.63 10.23 10.90
C PHE A 434 -3.94 9.48 11.09
N PHE A 435 -5.01 10.22 11.37
CA PHE A 435 -6.40 9.73 11.44
C PHE A 435 -7.32 10.67 10.67
N ILE A 436 -8.46 10.14 10.22
CA ILE A 436 -9.54 10.94 9.65
C ILE A 436 -10.76 10.87 10.55
N ASN A 437 -11.24 12.02 10.98
CA ASN A 437 -12.55 12.12 11.63
C ASN A 437 -13.61 12.31 10.53
N TYR A 438 -14.58 11.40 10.47
CA TYR A 438 -15.68 11.41 9.50
C TYR A 438 -17.03 11.78 10.16
N GLU A 439 -17.00 12.64 11.18
CA GLU A 439 -18.20 13.20 11.79
C GLU A 439 -18.94 14.10 10.80
N ASP A 440 -20.13 13.67 10.37
CA ASP A 440 -21.01 14.47 9.51
C ASP A 440 -21.76 15.53 10.33
N ARG A 441 -21.11 16.67 10.54
CA ARG A 441 -21.62 17.79 11.36
C ARG A 441 -22.79 18.52 10.75
N TYR A 442 -22.92 18.45 9.43
CA TYR A 442 -23.91 19.20 8.65
C TYR A 442 -25.08 18.33 8.21
N GLY A 443 -24.98 17.00 8.38
CA GLY A 443 -26.00 16.06 7.94
C GLY A 443 -26.03 15.87 6.42
N ASN A 444 -24.95 16.23 5.73
CA ASN A 444 -24.86 16.20 4.26
C ASN A 444 -24.52 14.81 3.72
N PHE A 445 -24.05 13.90 4.58
CA PHE A 445 -23.49 12.60 4.21
C PHE A 445 -24.05 11.47 5.09
N PRO A 446 -25.35 11.16 4.96
CA PRO A 446 -25.98 10.15 5.79
C PRO A 446 -25.33 8.77 5.60
N MET A 447 -24.87 8.19 6.70
CA MET A 447 -24.26 6.85 6.70
C MET A 447 -25.33 5.75 6.60
N ASN A 448 -25.39 5.06 5.47
CA ASN A 448 -26.27 3.91 5.26
C ASN A 448 -25.44 2.63 5.14
N PHE A 449 -25.61 1.71 6.09
CA PHE A 449 -25.02 0.38 6.02
C PHE A 449 -25.93 -0.57 5.22
N PRO A 450 -25.37 -1.50 4.42
CA PRO A 450 -26.17 -2.46 3.69
C PRO A 450 -26.90 -3.42 4.65
N PRO A 451 -28.03 -4.04 4.25
CA PRO A 451 -28.74 -5.01 5.09
C PRO A 451 -27.89 -6.23 5.50
N SER A 452 -26.84 -6.53 4.74
CA SER A 452 -25.87 -7.59 5.01
C SER A 452 -24.75 -7.17 5.99
N PHE A 453 -24.83 -5.97 6.56
CA PHE A 453 -23.84 -5.48 7.52
C PHE A 453 -23.88 -6.31 8.81
N VAL A 454 -22.71 -6.81 9.22
CA VAL A 454 -22.54 -7.54 10.47
C VAL A 454 -21.55 -6.78 11.35
N HIS A 455 -22.00 -6.41 12.55
CA HIS A 455 -21.18 -5.69 13.53
C HIS A 455 -19.93 -6.51 13.92
N PRO A 456 -18.75 -5.89 14.11
CA PRO A 456 -17.50 -6.61 14.43
C PRO A 456 -17.56 -7.53 15.66
N SER A 457 -18.37 -7.17 16.67
CA SER A 457 -18.57 -7.99 17.87
C SER A 457 -19.31 -9.32 17.59
N LYS A 458 -19.97 -9.46 16.44
CA LYS A 458 -20.70 -10.67 16.04
C LYS A 458 -19.88 -11.59 15.13
N TRP A 459 -18.68 -11.17 14.71
CA TRP A 459 -17.83 -12.02 13.88
C TRP A 459 -17.29 -13.20 14.69
N PRO A 460 -16.99 -14.34 14.03
CA PRO A 460 -16.39 -15.49 14.70
C PRO A 460 -15.12 -15.13 15.47
N GLN A 461 -14.88 -15.84 16.58
CA GLN A 461 -13.70 -15.65 17.42
C GLN A 461 -12.69 -16.78 17.15
N VAL A 462 -11.41 -16.42 17.06
CA VAL A 462 -10.34 -17.35 16.68
C VAL A 462 -10.13 -18.45 17.73
N MET A 463 -9.94 -18.06 19.01
CA MET A 463 -9.59 -19.03 20.07
C MET A 463 -10.68 -20.08 20.31
N PRO A 464 -11.98 -19.72 20.48
CA PRO A 464 -13.01 -20.74 20.67
C PRO A 464 -13.11 -21.74 19.51
N ALA A 465 -12.86 -21.29 18.27
CA ALA A 465 -12.84 -22.17 17.11
C ALA A 465 -11.64 -23.12 17.13
N ALA A 466 -10.44 -22.59 17.41
CA ALA A 466 -9.21 -23.38 17.48
C ALA A 466 -9.25 -24.43 18.61
N GLU A 467 -9.72 -24.04 19.80
CA GLU A 467 -9.86 -24.93 20.96
C GLU A 467 -10.85 -26.06 20.66
N SER A 468 -12.05 -25.73 20.16
CA SER A 468 -13.05 -26.75 19.80
C SER A 468 -12.58 -27.70 18.71
N PHE A 469 -11.73 -27.23 17.78
CA PHE A 469 -11.14 -28.08 16.77
C PHE A 469 -10.07 -29.01 17.35
N ALA A 470 -9.18 -28.49 18.21
CA ALA A 470 -8.12 -29.26 18.86
C ALA A 470 -8.66 -30.34 19.80
N GLU A 471 -9.75 -30.07 20.52
CA GLU A 471 -10.42 -31.06 21.38
C GLU A 471 -10.80 -32.34 20.63
N LYS A 472 -11.19 -32.20 19.35
CA LYS A 472 -11.58 -33.32 18.48
C LYS A 472 -10.39 -33.94 17.74
N ASN A 473 -9.27 -33.22 17.66
CA ASN A 473 -8.12 -33.57 16.83
C ASN A 473 -6.81 -33.31 17.59
N PRO A 474 -6.29 -34.28 18.38
CA PRO A 474 -5.11 -34.09 19.22
C PRO A 474 -3.82 -33.69 18.47
N GLY A 475 -3.73 -33.97 17.16
CA GLY A 475 -2.61 -33.59 16.29
C GLY A 475 -2.77 -32.24 15.59
N ALA A 476 -3.81 -31.47 15.93
CA ALA A 476 -4.22 -30.30 15.16
C ALA A 476 -3.09 -29.28 14.99
N ARG A 477 -2.95 -28.79 13.76
CA ARG A 477 -2.07 -27.68 13.39
C ARG A 477 -2.92 -26.53 12.88
N PHE A 478 -2.42 -25.32 13.10
CA PHE A 478 -3.13 -24.10 12.78
C PHE A 478 -2.31 -23.18 11.89
N ALA A 479 -3.01 -22.40 11.07
CA ALA A 479 -2.45 -21.24 10.40
C ALA A 479 -3.35 -20.01 10.60
N LEU A 480 -2.75 -18.93 11.08
CA LEU A 480 -3.30 -17.59 11.09
C LEU A 480 -2.76 -16.84 9.87
N ILE A 481 -3.56 -16.76 8.82
CA ILE A 481 -3.19 -16.11 7.56
C ILE A 481 -3.79 -14.70 7.55
N ARG A 482 -2.93 -13.68 7.41
CA ARG A 482 -3.34 -12.27 7.34
C ARG A 482 -3.28 -11.74 5.92
N LEU A 483 -4.33 -11.04 5.53
CA LEU A 483 -4.29 -10.21 4.34
C LEU A 483 -3.37 -9.00 4.58
N TRP A 484 -2.61 -8.65 3.54
CA TRP A 484 -1.85 -7.41 3.53
C TRP A 484 -2.80 -6.23 3.76
N SER A 485 -2.37 -5.31 4.61
CA SER A 485 -3.07 -4.04 4.82
C SER A 485 -2.10 -3.03 5.40
N ALA A 486 -2.16 -1.78 4.92
CA ALA A 486 -1.36 -0.70 5.46
C ALA A 486 -1.90 -0.23 6.83
N PRO A 487 -1.18 0.61 7.59
CA PRO A 487 -1.72 1.26 8.76
C PRO A 487 -2.97 2.10 8.46
N HIS A 488 -3.01 2.79 7.32
CA HIS A 488 -4.04 3.81 7.03
C HIS A 488 -5.19 3.33 6.14
N PHE A 489 -5.02 2.24 5.39
CA PHE A 489 -6.03 1.73 4.45
C PHE A 489 -5.97 0.21 4.26
N TYR A 490 -7.05 -0.35 3.73
CA TYR A 490 -7.09 -1.72 3.19
C TYR A 490 -6.81 -1.68 1.69
N PRO A 491 -6.11 -2.66 1.09
CA PRO A 491 -5.85 -2.72 -0.35
C PRO A 491 -7.10 -3.16 -1.13
N LEU A 492 -8.20 -2.46 -0.91
CA LEU A 492 -9.49 -2.62 -1.55
C LEU A 492 -9.77 -1.36 -2.34
N MET A 493 -9.80 -1.45 -3.67
CA MET A 493 -10.00 -0.30 -4.54
C MET A 493 -11.37 0.35 -4.31
N VAL A 494 -11.37 1.68 -4.24
CA VAL A 494 -12.59 2.51 -4.26
C VAL A 494 -12.84 2.90 -5.71
N GLY A 495 -14.01 2.49 -6.22
CA GLY A 495 -14.43 2.85 -7.58
C GLY A 495 -14.51 4.37 -7.76
N PRO A 496 -14.16 4.94 -8.92
CA PRO A 496 -14.06 6.38 -9.14
C PRO A 496 -15.29 7.17 -8.65
N PHE A 497 -16.49 6.69 -8.92
CA PHE A 497 -17.75 7.33 -8.52
C PHE A 497 -18.00 7.38 -7.00
N ASN A 498 -17.26 6.59 -6.21
CA ASN A 498 -17.40 6.52 -4.76
C ASN A 498 -16.24 7.20 -4.03
N ARG A 499 -15.18 7.65 -4.72
CA ARG A 499 -13.97 8.20 -4.08
C ARG A 499 -14.27 9.47 -3.27
N GLN A 500 -15.16 10.33 -3.77
CA GLN A 500 -15.58 11.53 -3.05
C GLN A 500 -16.16 11.24 -1.66
N ASN A 501 -16.84 10.10 -1.47
CA ASN A 501 -17.39 9.69 -0.16
C ASN A 501 -16.31 9.27 0.85
N THR A 502 -15.05 9.18 0.42
CA THR A 502 -13.90 8.93 1.28
C THR A 502 -13.05 10.19 1.46
N SER A 503 -13.45 11.32 0.87
CA SER A 503 -12.65 12.55 0.84
C SER A 503 -12.37 13.12 2.22
N PHE A 504 -11.26 13.83 2.36
CA PHE A 504 -10.87 14.50 3.59
C PHE A 504 -10.11 15.81 3.36
N LEU A 505 -10.22 16.73 4.31
CA LEU A 505 -9.39 17.93 4.40
C LEU A 505 -8.15 17.63 5.24
N ASP A 506 -6.96 18.02 4.76
CA ASP A 506 -5.74 17.95 5.57
C ASP A 506 -5.54 19.18 6.47
N SER A 507 -4.42 19.25 7.20
CA SER A 507 -4.13 20.36 8.10
C SER A 507 -3.96 21.72 7.40
N ALA A 508 -3.71 21.74 6.09
CA ALA A 508 -3.61 22.94 5.27
C ALA A 508 -4.96 23.29 4.60
N GLY A 509 -6.02 22.53 4.88
CA GLY A 509 -7.32 22.70 4.25
C GLY A 509 -7.37 22.21 2.80
N ARG A 510 -6.44 21.37 2.34
CA ARG A 510 -6.47 20.80 0.99
C ARG A 510 -7.40 19.59 0.96
N SER A 511 -8.20 19.46 -0.10
CA SER A 511 -9.10 18.32 -0.29
C SER A 511 -8.41 17.15 -1.01
N TRP A 512 -8.53 15.98 -0.40
CA TRP A 512 -7.96 14.71 -0.87
C TRP A 512 -9.06 13.66 -0.95
N GLU A 513 -8.92 12.69 -1.85
CA GLU A 513 -9.77 11.49 -1.94
C GLU A 513 -8.92 10.22 -1.94
N TRP A 514 -9.49 9.13 -1.44
CA TRP A 514 -8.81 7.84 -1.42
C TRP A 514 -9.10 7.03 -2.67
N LYS A 515 -8.08 6.32 -3.16
CA LYS A 515 -8.21 5.30 -4.20
C LYS A 515 -8.39 3.90 -3.62
N PHE A 516 -8.07 3.71 -2.34
CA PHE A 516 -8.23 2.47 -1.57
C PHE A 516 -9.04 2.73 -0.30
N VAL A 517 -9.78 1.74 0.22
CA VAL A 517 -10.68 1.92 1.37
C VAL A 517 -9.88 2.37 2.61
N PRO A 518 -10.05 3.61 3.10
CA PRO A 518 -9.34 4.06 4.29
C PRO A 518 -9.89 3.39 5.54
N LYS A 519 -9.02 3.09 6.50
CA LYS A 519 -9.42 2.43 7.74
C LYS A 519 -10.35 3.28 8.60
N ASP A 520 -10.24 4.59 8.52
CA ASP A 520 -11.13 5.48 9.27
C ASP A 520 -12.53 5.59 8.68
N MET A 521 -12.74 5.22 7.40
CA MET A 521 -14.05 5.27 6.76
C MET A 521 -15.07 4.55 7.64
N PRO A 522 -16.26 5.11 7.91
CA PRO A 522 -17.23 4.48 8.78
C PRO A 522 -17.54 3.03 8.40
N GLY A 523 -17.19 2.08 9.28
CA GLY A 523 -17.37 0.65 9.06
C GLY A 523 -16.47 0.03 7.99
N SER A 524 -15.30 0.63 7.71
CA SER A 524 -14.31 0.09 6.77
C SER A 524 -13.91 -1.36 7.06
N GLU A 525 -13.86 -1.76 8.33
CA GLU A 525 -13.50 -3.12 8.74
C GLU A 525 -14.51 -4.17 8.23
N TYR A 526 -15.77 -3.77 8.01
CA TYR A 526 -16.76 -4.63 7.36
C TYR A 526 -16.41 -4.87 5.89
N SER A 527 -15.84 -3.89 5.19
CA SER A 527 -15.40 -4.08 3.79
C SER A 527 -14.32 -5.15 3.70
N ALA A 528 -13.36 -5.14 4.63
CA ALA A 528 -12.33 -6.17 4.72
C ALA A 528 -12.93 -7.55 5.08
N HIS A 529 -13.80 -7.60 6.09
CA HIS A 529 -14.46 -8.84 6.50
C HIS A 529 -15.29 -9.45 5.39
N HIS A 530 -16.22 -8.68 4.82
CA HIS A 530 -17.14 -9.12 3.78
C HIS A 530 -16.42 -9.58 2.53
N THR A 531 -15.36 -8.87 2.12
CA THR A 531 -14.58 -9.22 0.93
C THR A 531 -13.83 -10.54 1.11
N THR A 532 -13.27 -10.76 2.29
CA THR A 532 -12.58 -12.01 2.65
C THR A 532 -13.57 -13.16 2.75
N GLU A 533 -14.65 -12.96 3.49
CA GLU A 533 -15.68 -13.97 3.71
C GLU A 533 -16.36 -14.39 2.40
N LYS A 534 -16.75 -13.43 1.54
CA LYS A 534 -17.31 -13.72 0.21
C LYS A 534 -16.39 -14.59 -0.62
N ARG A 535 -15.07 -14.37 -0.54
CA ARG A 535 -14.13 -15.18 -1.31
C ARG A 535 -14.08 -16.61 -0.80
N LEU A 536 -14.01 -16.81 0.52
CA LEU A 536 -13.96 -18.14 1.13
C LEU A 536 -15.28 -18.90 0.94
N LYS A 537 -16.43 -18.21 0.95
CA LYS A 537 -17.76 -18.80 0.74
C LYS A 537 -17.93 -19.48 -0.62
N LEU A 538 -17.15 -19.08 -1.64
CA LEU A 538 -17.17 -19.76 -2.94
C LEU A 538 -16.68 -21.21 -2.88
N LEU A 539 -15.91 -21.54 -1.83
CA LEU A 539 -15.38 -22.87 -1.56
C LEU A 539 -15.92 -23.42 -0.23
N GLN A 540 -17.12 -22.98 0.18
CA GLN A 540 -17.69 -23.34 1.48
C GLN A 540 -17.76 -24.87 1.67
N LYS A 541 -18.18 -25.61 0.65
CA LYS A 541 -18.26 -27.08 0.68
C LYS A 541 -16.90 -27.73 0.98
N GLN A 542 -15.82 -27.17 0.45
CA GLN A 542 -14.45 -27.67 0.65
C GLN A 542 -13.89 -27.23 2.01
N PHE A 543 -14.19 -26.01 2.45
CA PHE A 543 -13.61 -25.38 3.63
C PHE A 543 -14.40 -25.56 4.93
N GLU A 544 -15.58 -26.16 4.86
CA GLU A 544 -16.47 -26.34 6.01
C GLU A 544 -15.76 -26.99 7.21
N GLY A 545 -15.86 -26.36 8.37
CA GLY A 545 -15.24 -26.83 9.61
C GLY A 545 -13.72 -26.63 9.73
N HIS A 546 -13.04 -26.24 8.65
CA HIS A 546 -11.58 -26.10 8.61
C HIS A 546 -11.10 -24.66 8.45
N VAL A 547 -11.95 -23.76 7.94
CA VAL A 547 -11.58 -22.35 7.69
C VAL A 547 -12.63 -21.41 8.26
N MET A 548 -12.17 -20.36 8.94
CA MET A 548 -13.00 -19.22 9.29
C MET A 548 -12.25 -17.91 9.03
N SER A 549 -12.98 -16.79 8.94
CA SER A 549 -12.38 -15.47 8.80
C SER A 549 -13.01 -14.45 9.74
N ARG A 550 -12.21 -13.45 10.10
CA ARG A 550 -12.58 -12.29 10.91
C ARG A 550 -11.81 -11.10 10.37
N ALA A 551 -12.49 -10.05 9.91
CA ALA A 551 -11.84 -8.96 9.17
C ALA A 551 -10.94 -9.50 8.02
N GLY A 552 -9.65 -9.16 8.05
CA GLY A 552 -8.62 -9.68 7.13
C GLY A 552 -7.78 -10.83 7.70
N LEU A 553 -8.17 -11.40 8.84
CA LEU A 553 -7.54 -12.58 9.44
C LEU A 553 -8.32 -13.84 9.06
N ILE A 554 -7.60 -14.89 8.67
CA ILE A 554 -8.15 -16.19 8.31
C ILE A 554 -7.50 -17.24 9.21
N LEU A 555 -8.31 -17.98 9.95
CA LEU A 555 -7.87 -19.17 10.68
C LEU A 555 -8.09 -20.39 9.80
N VAL A 556 -7.03 -21.17 9.60
CA VAL A 556 -7.04 -22.46 8.94
C VAL A 556 -6.66 -23.53 9.93
N MET A 557 -7.40 -24.64 9.94
CA MET A 557 -7.27 -25.73 10.89
C MET A 557 -7.10 -27.03 10.12
N GLY A 558 -6.03 -27.76 10.42
CA GLY A 558 -5.78 -29.11 9.91
C GLY A 558 -5.64 -30.09 11.07
N LYS A 559 -6.07 -31.33 10.89
CA LYS A 559 -5.91 -32.43 11.87
C LYS A 559 -4.45 -32.77 12.12
N ASP A 560 -3.59 -32.47 11.15
CA ASP A 560 -2.15 -32.62 11.17
C ASP A 560 -1.51 -31.57 10.22
N ALA A 561 -0.19 -31.64 10.07
CA ALA A 561 0.56 -30.71 9.23
C ALA A 561 0.26 -30.85 7.73
N ASP A 562 -0.01 -32.06 7.24
CA ASP A 562 -0.24 -32.31 5.81
C ASP A 562 -1.62 -31.79 5.38
N GLU A 563 -2.65 -32.04 6.20
CA GLU A 563 -3.98 -31.47 5.99
C GLU A 563 -3.93 -29.94 6.08
N LEU A 564 -3.20 -29.38 7.05
CA LEU A 564 -3.03 -27.93 7.16
C LEU A 564 -2.34 -27.34 5.93
N LEU A 565 -1.29 -27.98 5.40
CA LEU A 565 -0.60 -27.55 4.18
C LEU A 565 -1.57 -27.47 2.99
N ARG A 566 -2.43 -28.48 2.83
CA ARG A 566 -3.46 -28.53 1.78
C ARG A 566 -4.46 -27.37 1.91
N TYR A 567 -5.06 -27.19 3.09
CA TYR A 567 -6.03 -26.11 3.30
C TYR A 567 -5.38 -24.73 3.19
N SER A 568 -4.19 -24.54 3.74
CA SER A 568 -3.49 -23.24 3.71
C SER A 568 -3.09 -22.85 2.28
N THR A 569 -2.65 -23.82 1.46
CA THR A 569 -2.37 -23.61 0.03
C THR A 569 -3.63 -23.20 -0.71
N ALA A 570 -4.74 -23.91 -0.51
CA ALA A 570 -6.01 -23.61 -1.17
C ALA A 570 -6.60 -22.26 -0.74
N VAL A 571 -6.52 -21.90 0.54
CA VAL A 571 -6.95 -20.60 1.06
C VAL A 571 -6.11 -19.48 0.45
N THR A 572 -4.78 -19.62 0.42
CA THR A 572 -3.86 -18.64 -0.17
C THR A 572 -4.16 -18.45 -1.66
N PHE A 573 -4.35 -19.55 -2.40
CA PHE A 573 -4.76 -19.52 -3.80
C PHE A 573 -6.10 -18.79 -4.00
N ALA A 574 -7.14 -19.17 -3.24
CA ALA A 574 -8.46 -18.57 -3.37
C ALA A 574 -8.45 -17.06 -3.09
N ILE A 575 -7.62 -16.60 -2.15
CA ILE A 575 -7.49 -15.19 -1.80
C ILE A 575 -6.72 -14.39 -2.85
N GLN A 576 -5.58 -14.89 -3.31
CA GLN A 576 -4.65 -14.15 -4.18
C GLN A 576 -4.94 -14.29 -5.68
N THR A 577 -5.75 -15.27 -6.10
CA THR A 577 -6.21 -15.37 -7.49
C THR A 577 -7.13 -14.19 -7.86
N LYS A 578 -7.68 -14.20 -9.09
CA LYS A 578 -8.56 -13.15 -9.66
C LYS A 578 -9.47 -12.55 -8.56
N PRO A 579 -9.50 -11.20 -8.40
CA PRO A 579 -8.99 -10.17 -9.31
C PRO A 579 -7.49 -9.86 -9.13
N TRP A 580 -6.73 -10.69 -8.41
CA TRP A 580 -5.29 -10.52 -8.18
C TRP A 580 -4.91 -9.25 -7.40
N LEU A 581 -5.86 -8.57 -6.76
CA LEU A 581 -5.63 -7.33 -6.02
C LEU A 581 -5.29 -7.54 -4.54
N ARG A 582 -5.01 -8.78 -4.12
CA ARG A 582 -4.81 -9.14 -2.71
C ARG A 582 -3.49 -9.87 -2.56
N ASP A 583 -2.85 -9.63 -1.43
CA ASP A 583 -1.66 -10.35 -1.00
C ASP A 583 -1.81 -10.85 0.44
N ILE A 584 -1.13 -11.95 0.74
CA ILE A 584 -0.95 -12.44 2.10
C ILE A 584 0.29 -11.77 2.69
N ASP A 585 0.16 -11.26 3.92
CA ASP A 585 1.27 -10.74 4.71
C ASP A 585 1.87 -11.87 5.54
N LEU A 586 2.90 -12.52 5.01
CA LEU A 586 3.55 -13.65 5.67
C LEU A 586 4.30 -13.26 6.94
N TRP A 587 4.79 -12.02 7.02
CA TRP A 587 5.45 -11.49 8.22
C TRP A 587 4.48 -11.27 9.37
N LYS A 588 3.19 -11.08 9.07
CA LYS A 588 2.11 -10.99 10.07
C LYS A 588 1.24 -12.25 10.15
N SER A 589 1.59 -13.30 9.41
CA SER A 589 0.91 -14.60 9.45
C SER A 589 1.69 -15.58 10.32
N PHE A 590 1.02 -16.56 10.93
CA PHE A 590 1.67 -17.67 11.63
C PHE A 590 1.17 -18.97 11.03
N ILE A 591 2.05 -19.73 10.40
CA ILE A 591 1.68 -20.92 9.63
C ILE A 591 2.36 -22.13 10.26
N ASN A 592 1.61 -23.24 10.35
CA ASN A 592 2.07 -24.49 10.94
C ASN A 592 2.48 -24.34 12.42
N VAL A 593 1.57 -23.83 13.24
CA VAL A 593 1.74 -23.70 14.71
C VAL A 593 0.77 -24.63 15.44
N ASP A 594 1.03 -24.90 16.72
CA ASP A 594 0.11 -25.65 17.61
C ASP A 594 -0.86 -24.71 18.35
N LEU A 595 -1.79 -25.32 19.09
CA LEU A 595 -2.74 -24.59 19.93
C LEU A 595 -2.04 -23.80 21.05
N GLU A 596 -0.99 -24.36 21.66
CA GLU A 596 -0.25 -23.72 22.75
C GLU A 596 0.34 -22.37 22.28
N PHE A 597 0.90 -22.34 21.07
CA PHE A 597 1.35 -21.11 20.45
C PHE A 597 0.23 -20.08 20.32
N LEU A 598 -0.95 -20.49 19.82
CA LEU A 598 -2.10 -19.58 19.68
C LEU A 598 -2.58 -19.02 21.03
N GLN A 599 -2.60 -19.86 22.07
CA GLN A 599 -2.96 -19.46 23.43
C GLN A 599 -1.96 -18.46 24.03
N GLY A 600 -0.69 -18.55 23.63
CA GLY A 600 0.37 -17.62 24.03
C GLY A 600 0.46 -16.33 23.22
N LEU A 601 -0.35 -16.17 22.15
CA LEU A 601 -0.32 -14.95 21.34
C LEU A 601 -0.97 -13.77 22.07
N ASP A 602 -0.38 -12.59 21.89
CA ASP A 602 -1.05 -11.35 22.27
C ASP A 602 -2.41 -11.25 21.55
N PRO A 603 -3.50 -10.84 22.22
CA PRO A 603 -4.82 -10.71 21.60
C PRO A 603 -4.85 -9.86 20.33
N TYR A 604 -3.91 -8.92 20.16
CA TYR A 604 -3.71 -8.17 18.93
C TYR A 604 -3.51 -9.08 17.71
N TRP A 605 -2.77 -10.19 17.87
CA TRP A 605 -2.53 -11.16 16.79
C TRP A 605 -3.74 -12.03 16.46
N LEU A 606 -4.81 -11.95 17.26
CA LEU A 606 -6.04 -12.73 17.09
C LEU A 606 -7.21 -11.87 16.55
N ASP A 607 -7.02 -10.55 16.44
CA ASP A 607 -8.00 -9.58 15.89
C ASP A 607 -7.53 -8.97 14.55
#